data_AF-M1LW46-F1
#
_entry.id   AF-M1LW46-F1
#
_cell.length_a   1.000
_cell.length_b   1.000
_cell.length_c   1.000
_cell.angle_alpha   90.00
_cell.angle_beta   90.00
_cell.angle_gamma   90.00
#
_symmetry.space_group_name_H-M   'P 1'
#
loop_
_entity.id
_entity.type
_entity.pdbx_description
1 polymer ?
#
loop_
_entity_poly.entity_id
_entity_poly.type
_entity_poly.pdbx_seq_one_letter_code
_entity_poly.pdbx_strand_id
1 'polypeptide(L)'
;MSIKDLLFNKDTVNSWISVFGAFLGTFLAGIVSVFIARWTFNKQNTMQNYVISKNREKGIQMIEEFVHLAIGSLLLLQVMEGERTNLHNVMTREIKKLKDVNFELSNIPSELISIDINIPFQNIRILLKILVIEIENVLINQYESEDKLIRELATIQIERRLSLIIEYFMSFCSNPKFKNMYGNFSIKK
;
A
#
# COMPACT_ATOMS: atom_id res chain seq x y z
N MET A 1 -4.21 -57.29 -59.33
CA MET A 1 -4.60 -55.92 -58.93
C MET A 1 -3.33 -55.09 -58.94
N SER A 2 -3.21 -54.12 -59.85
CA SER A 2 -1.96 -53.37 -60.06
C SER A 2 -1.75 -52.35 -58.93
N ILE A 3 -0.50 -52.04 -58.59
CA ILE A 3 -0.16 -50.95 -57.64
C ILE A 3 -0.76 -49.61 -58.13
N LYS A 4 -0.93 -49.44 -59.45
CA LYS A 4 -1.62 -48.28 -60.04
C LYS A 4 -3.11 -48.24 -59.70
N ASP A 5 -3.78 -49.39 -59.63
CA ASP A 5 -5.22 -49.46 -59.29
C ASP A 5 -5.47 -49.15 -57.80
N LEU A 6 -4.48 -49.43 -56.95
CA LEU A 6 -4.49 -49.08 -55.52
C LEU A 6 -4.20 -47.59 -55.27
N LEU A 7 -3.37 -46.97 -56.12
CA LEU A 7 -2.98 -45.56 -56.03
C LEU A 7 -4.01 -44.59 -56.62
N PHE A 8 -4.86 -45.04 -57.54
CA PHE A 8 -5.90 -44.22 -58.17
C PHE A 8 -7.34 -44.64 -57.81
N ASN A 9 -7.52 -45.49 -56.80
CA ASN A 9 -8.85 -45.74 -56.26
C ASN A 9 -9.36 -44.46 -55.56
N LYS A 10 -10.40 -43.86 -56.12
CA LYS A 10 -10.96 -42.58 -55.69
C LYS A 10 -11.37 -42.58 -54.22
N ASP A 11 -11.78 -43.74 -53.71
CA ASP A 11 -12.20 -43.92 -52.31
C ASP A 11 -11.00 -43.94 -51.35
N THR A 12 -9.86 -44.50 -51.74
CA THR A 12 -8.64 -44.46 -50.91
C THR A 12 -8.02 -43.08 -50.89
N VAL A 13 -7.97 -42.39 -52.03
CA VAL A 13 -7.45 -41.00 -52.13
C VAL A 13 -8.29 -40.02 -51.30
N ASN A 14 -9.63 -40.11 -51.37
CA ASN A 14 -10.52 -39.27 -50.56
C ASN A 14 -10.36 -39.53 -49.06
N SER A 15 -10.18 -40.79 -48.65
CA SER A 15 -9.93 -41.16 -47.25
C SER A 15 -8.62 -40.57 -46.72
N TRP A 16 -7.52 -40.65 -47.50
CA TRP A 16 -6.24 -40.05 -47.12
C TRP A 16 -6.28 -38.52 -47.03
N ILE A 17 -6.99 -37.85 -47.95
CA ILE A 17 -7.19 -36.39 -47.90
C ILE A 17 -7.99 -36.00 -46.66
N SER A 18 -9.02 -36.77 -46.28
CA SER A 18 -9.80 -36.54 -45.07
C SER A 18 -8.96 -36.70 -43.79
N VAL A 19 -8.13 -37.75 -43.71
CA VAL A 19 -7.23 -37.98 -42.57
C VAL A 19 -6.19 -36.86 -42.46
N PHE A 20 -5.61 -36.44 -43.60
CA PHE A 20 -4.66 -35.35 -43.63
C PHE A 20 -5.30 -34.01 -43.25
N GLY A 21 -6.52 -33.73 -43.72
CA GLY A 21 -7.29 -32.55 -43.35
C GLY A 21 -7.62 -32.51 -41.86
N ALA A 22 -8.01 -33.63 -41.26
CA ALA A 22 -8.26 -33.74 -39.82
C ALA A 22 -6.98 -33.53 -39.00
N PHE A 23 -5.86 -34.10 -39.44
CA PHE A 23 -4.55 -33.90 -38.82
C PHE A 23 -4.13 -32.42 -38.88
N LEU A 24 -4.21 -31.79 -40.06
CA LEU A 24 -3.87 -30.39 -40.26
C LEU A 24 -4.76 -29.47 -39.42
N GLY A 25 -6.07 -29.75 -39.37
CA GLY A 25 -7.03 -29.02 -38.56
C GLY A 25 -6.74 -29.12 -37.07
N THR A 26 -6.40 -30.31 -36.57
CA THR A 26 -6.02 -30.52 -35.16
C THR A 26 -4.71 -29.82 -34.82
N PHE A 27 -3.72 -29.87 -35.72
CA PHE A 27 -2.45 -29.19 -35.56
C PHE A 27 -2.61 -27.66 -35.49
N LEU A 28 -3.40 -27.09 -36.41
CA LEU A 28 -3.71 -25.66 -36.42
C LEU A 28 -4.52 -25.24 -35.18
N ALA A 29 -5.52 -26.03 -34.78
CA ALA A 29 -6.28 -25.78 -33.55
C ALA A 29 -5.37 -25.82 -32.31
N GLY A 30 -4.42 -26.77 -32.27
CA GLY A 30 -3.39 -26.84 -31.23
C GLY A 30 -2.56 -25.56 -31.16
N ILE A 31 -2.03 -25.08 -32.29
CA ILE A 31 -1.26 -23.83 -32.37
C ILE A 31 -2.11 -22.64 -31.88
N VAL A 32 -3.33 -22.48 -32.40
CA VAL A 32 -4.23 -21.38 -32.01
C VAL A 32 -4.54 -21.43 -30.52
N SER A 33 -4.80 -22.62 -29.96
CA SER A 33 -5.06 -22.77 -28.52
C SER A 33 -3.87 -22.33 -27.66
N VAL A 34 -2.63 -22.64 -28.08
CA VAL A 34 -1.41 -22.21 -27.39
C VAL A 34 -1.25 -20.68 -27.46
N PHE A 35 -1.52 -20.07 -28.61
CA PHE A 35 -1.49 -18.60 -28.74
C PHE A 35 -2.53 -17.93 -27.86
N ILE A 36 -3.78 -18.43 -27.83
CA ILE A 36 -4.85 -17.91 -26.97
C ILE A 36 -4.49 -18.08 -25.50
N ALA A 37 -3.98 -19.24 -25.09
CA ALA A 37 -3.53 -19.48 -23.73
C ALA A 37 -2.43 -18.49 -23.33
N ARG A 38 -1.38 -18.37 -24.14
CA ARG A 38 -0.27 -17.42 -23.89
C ARG A 38 -0.74 -15.98 -23.81
N TRP A 39 -1.66 -15.57 -24.69
CA TRP A 39 -2.25 -14.23 -24.68
C TRP A 39 -3.06 -13.99 -23.40
N THR A 40 -3.85 -14.98 -22.99
CA THR A 40 -4.67 -14.92 -21.76
C THR A 40 -3.78 -14.84 -20.52
N PHE A 41 -2.74 -15.68 -20.42
CA PHE A 41 -1.76 -15.63 -19.34
C PHE A 41 -1.05 -14.27 -19.27
N ASN A 42 -0.62 -13.73 -20.41
CA ASN A 42 0.00 -12.40 -20.45
C ASN A 42 -0.96 -11.30 -19.98
N LYS A 43 -2.23 -11.36 -20.41
CA LYS A 43 -3.26 -10.42 -19.96
C LYS A 43 -3.53 -10.54 -18.46
N GLN A 44 -3.62 -11.76 -17.93
CA GLN A 44 -3.83 -12.01 -16.50
C GLN A 44 -2.66 -11.47 -15.67
N ASN A 45 -1.42 -11.74 -16.07
CA ASN A 45 -0.23 -11.21 -15.39
C ASN A 45 -0.21 -9.67 -15.42
N THR A 46 -0.56 -9.08 -16.56
CA THR A 46 -0.65 -7.60 -16.68
C THR A 46 -1.72 -7.04 -15.75
N MET A 47 -2.90 -7.66 -15.70
CA MET A 47 -3.99 -7.25 -14.82
C MET A 47 -3.63 -7.42 -13.35
N GLN A 48 -3.00 -8.53 -12.96
CA GLN A 48 -2.52 -8.76 -11.60
C GLN A 48 -1.52 -7.69 -11.17
N ASN A 49 -0.53 -7.41 -12.02
CA ASN A 49 0.45 -6.34 -11.74
C ASN A 49 -0.21 -4.97 -11.60
N TYR A 50 -1.20 -4.67 -12.46
CA TYR A 50 -1.98 -3.45 -12.35
C TYR A 50 -2.76 -3.36 -11.03
N VAL A 51 -3.48 -4.42 -10.64
CA VAL A 51 -4.22 -4.48 -9.38
C VAL A 51 -3.29 -4.32 -8.18
N ILE A 52 -2.14 -5.00 -8.17
CA ILE A 52 -1.12 -4.87 -7.12
C ILE A 52 -0.62 -3.42 -7.04
N SER A 53 -0.30 -2.81 -8.18
CA SER A 53 0.19 -1.42 -8.22
C SER A 53 -0.84 -0.44 -7.67
N LYS A 54 -2.12 -0.59 -8.06
CA LYS A 54 -3.22 0.25 -7.61
C LYS A 54 -3.52 0.08 -6.13
N ASN A 55 -3.43 -1.15 -5.61
CA ASN A 55 -3.62 -1.42 -4.19
C ASN A 55 -2.48 -0.83 -3.35
N ARG A 56 -1.24 -0.89 -3.84
CA ARG A 56 -0.10 -0.23 -3.19
C ARG A 56 -0.24 1.29 -3.17
N GLU A 57 -0.71 1.89 -4.27
CA GLU A 57 -1.01 3.33 -4.33
C GLU A 57 -2.05 3.73 -3.28
N LYS A 58 -3.15 2.98 -3.17
CA LYS A 58 -4.14 3.21 -2.11
C LYS A 58 -3.54 3.09 -0.71
N GLY A 59 -2.73 2.06 -0.46
CA GLY A 59 -2.05 1.88 0.82
C GLY A 59 -1.16 3.07 1.17
N ILE A 60 -0.41 3.55 0.18
CA ILE A 60 0.45 4.73 0.30
C ILE A 60 -0.37 6.00 0.64
N GLN A 61 -1.49 6.23 -0.05
CA GLN A 61 -2.39 7.36 0.24
C GLN A 61 -2.95 7.30 1.66
N MET A 62 -3.37 6.11 2.11
CA MET A 62 -3.85 5.92 3.48
C MET A 62 -2.76 6.23 4.51
N ILE A 63 -1.53 5.75 4.29
CA ILE A 63 -0.39 6.07 5.16
C ILE A 63 -0.19 7.58 5.24
N GLU A 64 -0.20 8.27 4.10
CA GLU A 64 -0.02 9.72 4.05
C GLU A 64 -1.08 10.48 4.84
N GLU A 65 -2.36 10.15 4.63
CA GLU A 65 -3.49 10.77 5.32
C GLU A 65 -3.36 10.58 6.84
N PHE A 66 -3.12 9.36 7.30
CA PHE A 66 -3.00 9.06 8.71
C PHE A 66 -1.77 9.70 9.36
N VAL A 67 -0.63 9.75 8.67
CA VAL A 67 0.58 10.41 9.19
C VAL A 67 0.37 11.92 9.27
N HIS A 68 -0.31 12.55 8.29
CA HIS A 68 -0.67 13.96 8.38
C HIS A 68 -1.59 14.26 9.57
N LEU A 69 -2.61 13.43 9.80
CA LEU A 69 -3.48 13.55 10.97
C LEU A 69 -2.67 13.44 12.28
N ALA A 70 -1.72 12.51 12.33
CA ALA A 70 -0.85 12.33 13.47
C ALA A 70 0.01 13.59 13.74
N ILE A 71 0.66 14.11 12.70
CA ILE A 71 1.47 15.33 12.77
C ILE A 71 0.61 16.51 13.25
N GLY A 72 -0.60 16.67 12.70
CA GLY A 72 -1.52 17.73 13.11
C GLY A 72 -1.89 17.67 14.60
N SER A 73 -2.23 16.48 15.11
CA SER A 73 -2.53 16.31 16.53
C SER A 73 -1.29 16.51 17.43
N LEU A 74 -0.11 16.06 17.01
CA LEU A 74 1.14 16.27 17.75
C LEU A 74 1.57 17.74 17.79
N LEU A 75 1.40 18.48 16.69
CA LEU A 75 1.64 19.93 16.65
C LEU A 75 0.69 20.67 17.59
N LEU A 76 -0.59 20.29 17.62
CA LEU A 76 -1.54 20.90 18.54
C LEU A 76 -1.15 20.62 20.00
N LEU A 77 -0.71 19.40 20.31
CA LEU A 77 -0.20 19.07 21.64
C LEU A 77 1.01 19.91 22.03
N GLN A 78 1.95 20.13 21.10
CA GLN A 78 3.13 20.98 21.35
C GLN A 78 2.77 22.44 21.60
N VAL A 79 1.82 23.00 20.83
CA VAL A 79 1.37 24.39 21.04
C VAL A 79 0.65 24.54 22.38
N MET A 80 -0.20 23.56 22.72
CA MET A 80 -0.99 23.60 23.96
C MET A 80 -0.14 23.36 25.21
N GLU A 81 1.03 22.72 25.12
CA GLU A 81 2.00 22.63 26.22
C GLU A 81 2.35 24.02 26.81
N GLY A 82 2.25 25.08 26.00
CA GLY A 82 2.46 26.47 26.42
C GLY A 82 1.22 27.20 26.99
N GLU A 83 0.01 26.64 26.86
CA GLU A 83 -1.25 27.28 27.27
C GLU A 83 -1.91 26.55 28.44
N ARG A 84 -2.16 27.28 29.55
CA ARG A 84 -2.70 26.69 30.79
C ARG A 84 -4.20 26.40 30.72
N THR A 85 -4.96 27.10 29.89
CA THR A 85 -6.42 26.97 29.91
C THR A 85 -6.88 25.74 29.13
N ASN A 86 -7.61 24.85 29.80
CA ASN A 86 -8.28 23.69 29.18
C ASN A 86 -7.32 22.60 28.61
N LEU A 87 -6.06 22.61 29.05
CA LEU A 87 -4.98 21.73 28.59
C LEU A 87 -5.41 20.26 28.62
N HIS A 88 -5.91 19.78 29.76
CA HIS A 88 -6.29 18.37 29.93
C HIS A 88 -7.34 17.92 28.91
N ASN A 89 -8.39 18.71 28.67
CA ASN A 89 -9.47 18.33 27.74
C ASN A 89 -8.97 18.27 26.30
N VAL A 90 -8.14 19.23 25.89
CA VAL A 90 -7.55 19.24 24.56
C VAL A 90 -6.62 18.04 24.39
N MET A 91 -5.78 17.77 25.37
CA MET A 91 -4.86 16.64 25.34
C MET A 91 -5.57 15.29 25.28
N THR A 92 -6.61 15.08 26.11
CA THR A 92 -7.41 13.86 26.06
C THR A 92 -8.05 13.67 24.68
N ARG A 93 -8.54 14.74 24.05
CA ARG A 93 -9.11 14.69 22.71
C ARG A 93 -8.06 14.35 21.64
N GLU A 94 -6.90 14.98 21.69
CA GLU A 94 -5.84 14.73 20.69
C GLU A 94 -5.19 13.36 20.87
N ILE A 95 -5.01 12.87 22.10
CA ILE A 95 -4.62 11.47 22.35
C ILE A 95 -5.63 10.53 21.70
N LYS A 96 -6.92 10.77 21.88
CA LYS A 96 -7.94 9.88 21.29
C LYS A 96 -7.76 9.78 19.78
N LYS A 97 -7.58 10.90 19.08
CA LYS A 97 -7.29 10.90 17.64
C LYS A 97 -5.99 10.16 17.30
N LEU A 98 -4.93 10.37 18.08
CA LEU A 98 -3.65 9.68 17.87
C LEU A 98 -3.77 8.17 18.10
N LYS A 99 -4.62 7.73 19.05
CA LYS A 99 -4.93 6.31 19.26
C LYS A 99 -5.66 5.72 18.06
N ASP A 100 -6.66 6.42 17.55
CA ASP A 100 -7.42 6.00 16.37
C ASP A 100 -6.47 5.88 15.15
N VAL A 101 -5.63 6.90 14.92
CA VAL A 101 -4.61 6.90 13.86
C VAL A 101 -3.60 5.76 14.04
N ASN A 102 -3.09 5.54 15.25
CA ASN A 102 -2.14 4.47 15.53
C ASN A 102 -2.76 3.08 15.31
N PHE A 103 -4.04 2.91 15.62
CA PHE A 103 -4.79 1.69 15.32
C PHE A 103 -4.90 1.47 13.82
N GLU A 104 -5.34 2.47 13.06
CA GLU A 104 -5.45 2.38 11.60
C GLU A 104 -4.11 2.05 10.94
N LEU A 105 -3.04 2.76 11.28
CA LEU A 105 -1.68 2.50 10.79
C LEU A 105 -1.17 1.09 11.14
N SER A 106 -1.57 0.55 12.29
CA SER A 106 -1.18 -0.80 12.71
C SER A 106 -1.90 -1.90 11.93
N ASN A 107 -3.07 -1.59 11.36
CA ASN A 107 -3.90 -2.54 10.64
C ASN A 107 -3.72 -2.49 9.11
N ILE A 108 -2.84 -1.63 8.60
CA ILE A 108 -2.52 -1.61 7.16
C ILE A 108 -1.86 -2.95 6.77
N PRO A 109 -2.46 -3.72 5.85
CA PRO A 109 -1.89 -5.00 5.40
C PRO A 109 -0.50 -4.80 4.77
N SER A 110 0.43 -5.69 5.11
CA SER A 110 1.83 -5.56 4.67
C SER A 110 2.00 -5.64 3.15
N GLU A 111 1.07 -6.30 2.46
CA GLU A 111 1.01 -6.43 1.00
C GLU A 111 0.77 -5.09 0.29
N LEU A 112 0.16 -4.13 1.00
CA LEU A 112 -0.08 -2.78 0.49
C LEU A 112 1.14 -1.86 0.66
N ILE A 113 2.14 -2.28 1.44
CA ILE A 113 3.32 -1.50 1.75
C ILE A 113 4.45 -1.91 0.80
N SER A 114 4.97 -0.96 0.02
CA SER A 114 6.15 -1.24 -0.81
C SER A 114 7.39 -1.48 0.06
N ILE A 115 8.29 -2.37 -0.37
CA ILE A 115 9.55 -2.69 0.34
C ILE A 115 10.36 -1.43 0.60
N ASP A 116 10.39 -0.51 -0.37
CA ASP A 116 11.20 0.72 -0.32
C ASP A 116 10.73 1.72 0.75
N ILE A 117 9.48 1.60 1.22
CA ILE A 117 8.88 2.50 2.22
C ILE A 117 8.62 1.80 3.56
N ASN A 118 8.82 0.48 3.63
CA ASN A 118 8.46 -0.28 4.81
C ASN A 118 9.25 0.18 6.05
N ILE A 119 10.56 0.38 5.92
CA ILE A 119 11.41 0.83 7.05
C ILE A 119 10.95 2.19 7.60
N PRO A 120 10.87 3.28 6.80
CA PRO A 120 10.42 4.58 7.32
C PRO A 120 8.99 4.50 7.88
N PHE A 121 8.10 3.73 7.24
CA PHE A 121 6.75 3.51 7.76
C PHE A 121 6.74 2.82 9.14
N GLN A 122 7.52 1.74 9.32
CA GLN A 122 7.63 1.06 10.62
C GLN A 122 8.19 2.01 11.69
N ASN A 123 9.16 2.85 11.34
CA ASN A 123 9.71 3.83 12.28
C ASN A 123 8.66 4.84 12.73
N ILE A 124 7.86 5.39 11.80
CA ILE A 124 6.75 6.29 12.13
C ILE A 124 5.76 5.58 13.05
N ARG A 125 5.36 4.34 12.71
CA ARG A 125 4.41 3.55 13.50
C ARG A 125 4.90 3.31 14.93
N ILE A 126 6.15 2.92 15.09
CA ILE A 126 6.75 2.67 16.40
C ILE A 126 6.81 3.97 17.22
N LEU A 127 7.27 5.07 16.62
CA LEU A 127 7.35 6.36 17.30
C LEU A 127 5.98 6.85 17.76
N LEU A 128 4.96 6.77 16.89
CA LEU A 128 3.59 7.13 17.23
C LEU A 128 3.04 6.26 18.35
N LYS A 129 3.25 4.95 18.29
CA LYS A 129 2.82 4.04 19.36
C LYS A 129 3.44 4.40 20.71
N ILE A 130 4.74 4.64 20.76
CA ILE A 130 5.43 4.99 22.01
C ILE A 130 4.91 6.33 22.54
N LEU A 131 4.80 7.35 21.67
CA LEU A 131 4.24 8.66 22.04
C LEU A 131 2.84 8.53 22.64
N VAL A 132 1.94 7.80 21.96
CA VAL A 132 0.57 7.60 22.45
C VAL A 132 0.55 6.99 23.85
N ILE A 133 1.36 5.94 24.08
CA ILE A 133 1.43 5.26 25.38
C ILE A 133 1.97 6.20 26.47
N GLU A 134 3.03 6.95 26.18
CA GLU A 134 3.64 7.83 27.18
C GLU A 134 2.73 9.00 27.55
N ILE A 135 2.11 9.67 26.58
CA ILE A 135 1.20 10.78 26.87
C ILE A 135 -0.06 10.25 27.58
N GLU A 136 -0.54 9.05 27.23
CA GLU A 136 -1.66 8.40 27.93
C GLU A 136 -1.31 8.10 29.38
N ASN A 137 -0.12 7.57 29.66
CA ASN A 137 0.35 7.32 31.02
C ASN A 137 0.41 8.61 31.86
N VAL A 138 0.84 9.71 31.25
CA VAL A 138 0.82 11.02 31.92
C VAL A 138 -0.63 11.45 32.19
N LEU A 139 -1.55 11.38 31.23
CA LEU A 139 -2.94 11.79 31.45
C LEU A 139 -3.72 10.90 32.45
N ILE A 140 -3.37 9.62 32.59
CA ILE A 140 -3.99 8.70 33.57
C ILE A 140 -3.56 9.05 35.00
N ASN A 141 -2.32 9.50 35.18
CA ASN A 141 -1.84 9.97 36.45
C ASN A 141 -2.52 11.31 36.77
N GLN A 142 -3.61 11.27 37.53
CA GLN A 142 -4.28 12.47 38.01
C GLN A 142 -3.27 13.31 38.81
N TYR A 143 -2.76 14.38 38.20
CA TYR A 143 -1.78 15.25 38.86
C TYR A 143 -2.50 16.28 39.72
N GLU A 144 -1.92 16.55 40.89
CA GLU A 144 -2.41 17.51 41.87
C GLU A 144 -2.38 18.97 41.35
N SER A 145 -1.65 19.26 40.27
CA SER A 145 -1.60 20.58 39.61
C SER A 145 -1.22 20.51 38.13
N GLU A 146 -1.67 21.51 37.35
CA GLU A 146 -1.30 21.67 35.93
C GLU A 146 0.21 21.84 35.73
N ASP A 147 0.91 22.51 36.66
CA ASP A 147 2.38 22.67 36.59
C ASP A 147 3.12 21.33 36.74
N LYS A 148 2.54 20.33 37.40
CA LYS A 148 3.10 18.98 37.49
C LYS A 148 2.83 18.20 36.20
N LEU A 149 1.63 18.33 35.64
CA LEU A 149 1.28 17.78 34.33
C LEU A 149 2.22 18.28 33.23
N ILE A 150 2.43 19.61 33.13
CA ILE A 150 3.33 20.21 32.12
C ILE A 150 4.76 19.67 32.24
N ARG A 151 5.29 19.54 33.47
CA ARG A 151 6.64 19.00 33.69
C ARG A 151 6.78 17.56 33.22
N GLU A 152 5.78 16.73 33.49
CA GLU A 152 5.78 15.32 33.07
C GLU A 152 5.65 15.21 31.55
N LEU A 153 4.84 16.06 30.92
CA LEU A 153 4.74 16.14 29.45
C LEU A 153 6.05 16.55 28.78
N ALA A 154 6.77 17.52 29.35
CA ALA A 154 8.06 17.94 28.84
C ALA A 154 9.08 16.78 28.81
N THR A 155 8.96 15.79 29.70
CA THR A 155 9.84 14.60 29.71
C THR A 155 9.64 13.68 28.51
N ILE A 156 8.46 13.69 27.88
CA ILE A 156 8.13 12.87 26.72
C ILE A 156 8.90 13.34 25.47
N GLN A 157 9.38 14.60 25.46
CA GLN A 157 10.11 15.21 24.34
C GLN A 157 9.30 15.13 23.03
N ILE A 158 8.02 15.57 23.07
CA ILE A 158 7.09 15.51 21.94
C ILE A 158 7.70 16.15 20.68
N GLU A 159 8.30 17.34 20.80
CA GLU A 159 8.94 18.07 19.70
C GLU A 159 10.03 17.24 18.99
N ARG A 160 10.93 16.62 19.77
CA ARG A 160 12.03 15.82 19.21
C ARG A 160 11.50 14.63 18.42
N ARG A 161 10.49 13.95 18.95
CA ARG A 161 9.90 12.77 18.31
C ARG A 161 9.04 13.14 17.11
N LEU A 162 8.33 14.26 17.17
CA LEU A 162 7.63 14.85 16.04
C LEU A 162 8.60 15.18 14.91
N SER A 163 9.77 15.77 15.22
CA SER A 163 10.80 16.06 14.24
C SER A 163 11.28 14.79 13.51
N LEU A 164 11.49 13.69 14.25
CA LEU A 164 11.86 12.40 13.66
C LEU A 164 10.73 11.81 12.80
N ILE A 165 9.47 11.92 13.24
CA ILE A 165 8.31 11.48 12.45
C ILE A 165 8.25 12.25 11.13
N ILE A 166 8.42 13.58 11.17
CA ILE A 166 8.47 14.42 9.98
C ILE A 166 9.64 14.03 9.08
N GLU A 167 10.82 13.77 9.63
CA GLU A 167 12.00 13.35 8.85
C GLU A 167 11.74 12.03 8.11
N TYR A 168 11.22 11.02 8.80
CA TYR A 168 10.86 9.74 8.18
C TYR A 168 9.76 9.90 7.14
N PHE A 169 8.79 10.79 7.40
CA PHE A 169 7.72 11.08 6.47
C PHE A 169 8.22 11.81 5.22
N MET A 170 9.15 12.77 5.36
CA MET A 170 9.79 13.43 4.22
C MET A 170 10.65 12.46 3.41
N SER A 171 11.35 11.54 4.06
CA SER A 171 12.08 10.44 3.39
C SER A 171 11.12 9.57 2.58
N PHE A 172 9.97 9.22 3.16
CA PHE A 172 8.87 8.54 2.49
C PHE A 172 8.36 9.29 1.25
N CYS A 173 8.03 10.59 1.38
CA CYS A 173 7.53 11.41 0.28
C CYS A 173 8.57 11.68 -0.82
N SER A 174 9.87 11.68 -0.47
CA SER A 174 10.96 11.91 -1.40
C SER A 174 11.28 10.72 -2.31
N ASN A 175 10.69 9.54 -2.04
CA ASN A 175 10.93 8.35 -2.82
C ASN A 175 10.48 8.56 -4.29
N PRO A 176 11.34 8.33 -5.30
CA PRO A 176 10.99 8.57 -6.71
C PRO A 176 9.75 7.80 -7.18
N LYS A 177 9.49 6.61 -6.62
CA LYS A 177 8.29 5.82 -6.95
C LYS A 177 7.03 6.49 -6.41
N PHE A 178 7.13 7.15 -5.25
CA PHE A 178 6.06 7.96 -4.67
C PHE A 178 5.84 9.26 -5.46
N LYS A 179 6.93 9.96 -5.82
CA LYS A 179 6.87 11.18 -6.64
C LYS A 179 6.21 10.96 -8.00
N ASN A 180 6.41 9.80 -8.63
CA ASN A 180 5.78 9.45 -9.90
C ASN A 180 4.27 9.11 -9.77
N MET A 181 3.81 8.64 -8.60
CA MET A 181 2.37 8.45 -8.35
C MET A 181 1.63 9.79 -8.33
N TYR A 182 2.23 10.84 -7.74
CA TYR A 182 1.66 12.19 -7.73
C TYR A 182 1.99 13.05 -8.96
N GLY A 183 3.10 12.78 -9.66
CA GLY A 183 3.50 13.51 -10.88
C GLY A 183 2.53 13.37 -12.06
N ASN A 184 1.73 12.29 -12.09
CA ASN A 184 0.65 12.09 -13.07
C ASN A 184 -0.63 12.86 -12.75
N PHE A 185 -0.70 13.55 -11.60
CA PHE A 185 -1.74 14.55 -11.30
C PHE A 185 -1.32 15.97 -11.71
N SER A 186 -0.17 16.14 -12.40
CA SER A 186 0.10 17.41 -13.08
C SER A 186 -0.99 17.64 -14.13
N ILE A 187 -1.90 18.52 -13.73
CA ILE A 187 -3.00 19.09 -14.47
C ILE A 187 -2.58 19.20 -15.93
N LYS A 188 -3.28 18.50 -16.83
CA LYS A 188 -3.29 18.84 -18.26
C LYS A 188 -3.65 20.33 -18.31
N LYS A 189 -2.63 21.17 -18.54
CA LYS A 189 -2.83 22.57 -18.91
C LYS A 189 -3.52 22.63 -20.26
#